data_AF-A0A5C8JSN2-F1
#
_entry.id   AF-A0A5C8JSN2-F1
#
_cell.length_a   1.000
_cell.length_b   1.000
_cell.length_c   1.000
_cell.angle_alpha   90.00
_cell.angle_beta   90.00
_cell.angle_gamma   90.00
#
_symmetry.space_group_name_H-M   'P 1'
#
loop_
_entity.id
_entity.type
_entity.pdbx_description
1 polymer ?
#
loop_
_entity_poly.entity_id
_entity_poly.type
_entity_poly.pdbx_seq_one_letter_code
_entity_poly.pdbx_strand_id
1 'polypeptide(L)'
;MLVPWPGPELGSRERRGPVERARLYVTAHGTYEVEMNGRVVGDDVLAPGWSSYHHRLRYRTHDVTALLEEGANTIGATLADGCYRGRVGFAGGRSAVYGDRTALIAQLEITYSDGTTDTVATDGAWRCAPGPVTAASLHDGECHDARLLPGGGLTRARATLDTPYGRAEAGWERTGDQTELVVVVPANTTAAVHVPPDPDTAVEVGAGRHVFRWA
;
A
#
# COMPACT_ATOMS: atom_id res chain seq x y z
N MET A 1 -7.38 7.60 -2.63
CA MET A 1 -6.50 7.93 -1.48
C MET A 1 -5.91 6.63 -1.03
N LEU A 2 -4.82 6.24 -1.69
CA LEU A 2 -3.95 5.15 -1.29
C LEU A 2 -2.74 5.82 -0.69
N VAL A 3 -2.17 5.29 0.38
CA VAL A 3 -0.93 5.84 0.95
C VAL A 3 0.24 5.01 0.45
N PRO A 4 0.86 5.33 -0.69
CA PRO A 4 2.21 4.89 -0.92
C PRO A 4 3.21 5.93 -0.49
N TRP A 5 4.10 5.45 0.35
CA TRP A 5 5.22 6.13 0.95
C TRP A 5 6.51 5.77 0.22
N PRO A 6 7.57 6.56 0.47
CA PRO A 6 8.82 5.95 0.93
C PRO A 6 9.66 6.81 1.91
N GLY A 7 10.40 6.13 2.79
CA GLY A 7 11.23 6.69 3.86
C GLY A 7 11.06 5.94 5.19
N PRO A 8 11.63 6.32 6.33
CA PRO A 8 11.24 5.79 7.64
C PRO A 8 10.34 6.81 8.36
N GLU A 9 9.51 6.36 9.29
CA GLU A 9 8.68 7.20 10.18
C GLU A 9 7.30 7.63 9.63
N LEU A 10 6.39 6.64 9.57
CA LEU A 10 4.95 6.86 9.51
C LEU A 10 4.26 5.83 10.40
N GLY A 11 3.81 6.25 11.58
CA GLY A 11 2.95 5.45 12.46
C GLY A 11 3.48 4.05 12.79
N SER A 12 4.78 3.80 12.68
CA SER A 12 5.40 2.55 13.11
C SER A 12 5.24 2.48 14.62
N ARG A 13 4.16 1.84 15.04
CA ARG A 13 3.94 1.49 16.43
C ARG A 13 4.55 0.11 16.60
N GLU A 14 5.63 0.08 17.36
CA GLU A 14 6.07 -1.18 17.93
C GLU A 14 4.99 -1.67 18.89
N ARG A 15 4.66 -2.97 18.78
CA ARG A 15 3.85 -3.62 19.79
C ARG A 15 4.63 -3.65 21.10
N ARG A 16 3.99 -3.31 22.22
CA ARG A 16 4.66 -3.21 23.53
C ARG A 16 4.92 -4.57 24.20
N GLY A 17 4.34 -5.64 23.67
CA GLY A 17 4.46 -6.98 24.22
C GLY A 17 3.65 -8.00 23.44
N PRO A 18 3.48 -9.22 23.99
CA PRO A 18 2.66 -10.25 23.39
C PRO A 18 1.22 -9.79 23.26
N VAL A 19 0.65 -9.96 22.07
CA VAL A 19 -0.72 -9.53 21.75
C VAL A 19 -1.69 -10.66 22.07
N GLU A 20 -2.70 -10.36 22.88
CA GLU A 20 -3.83 -11.27 23.14
C GLU A 20 -4.91 -11.12 22.06
N ARG A 21 -5.21 -9.87 21.66
CA ARG A 21 -6.27 -9.57 20.70
C ARG A 21 -6.01 -8.24 20.00
N ALA A 22 -6.32 -8.16 18.71
CA ALA A 22 -6.38 -6.89 18.00
C ALA A 22 -7.60 -6.77 17.07
N ARG A 23 -8.20 -5.58 17.03
CA ARG A 23 -9.40 -5.28 16.24
C ARG A 23 -9.23 -3.99 15.47
N LEU A 24 -9.50 -4.05 14.16
CA LEU A 24 -9.52 -2.88 13.28
C LEU A 24 -10.97 -2.50 12.98
N TYR A 25 -11.33 -1.27 13.34
CA TYR A 25 -12.61 -0.64 13.02
C TYR A 25 -12.39 0.35 11.90
N VAL A 26 -13.13 0.25 10.80
CA VAL A 26 -12.86 1.09 9.62
C VAL A 26 -14.13 1.43 8.85
N THR A 27 -14.18 2.65 8.32
CA THR A 27 -15.22 3.13 7.40
C THR A 27 -14.70 4.26 6.51
N ALA A 28 -15.45 4.59 5.47
CA ALA A 28 -15.11 5.67 4.55
C ALA A 28 -16.33 6.45 4.04
N HIS A 29 -16.13 7.74 3.81
CA HIS A 29 -16.88 8.49 2.82
C HIS A 29 -16.34 8.11 1.43
N GLY A 30 -17.01 7.17 0.78
CA GLY A 30 -16.55 6.54 -0.46
C GLY A 30 -16.59 5.02 -0.33
N THR A 31 -15.67 4.35 -1.00
CA THR A 31 -15.35 2.94 -0.79
C THR A 31 -13.90 2.79 -0.37
N TYR A 32 -13.58 1.72 0.35
CA TYR A 32 -12.20 1.44 0.75
C TYR A 32 -11.80 -0.03 0.62
N GLU A 33 -10.50 -0.23 0.50
CA GLU A 33 -9.79 -1.48 0.78
C GLU A 33 -8.71 -1.16 1.80
N VAL A 34 -8.52 -1.99 2.81
CA VAL A 34 -7.55 -1.74 3.89
C VAL A 34 -6.55 -2.88 3.96
N GLU A 35 -5.29 -2.53 4.15
CA GLU A 35 -4.17 -3.46 4.26
C GLU A 35 -3.42 -3.23 5.56
N MET A 36 -2.83 -4.30 6.08
CA MET A 36 -1.97 -4.27 7.25
C MET A 36 -0.74 -5.12 6.95
N ASN A 37 0.46 -4.54 7.14
CA ASN A 37 1.73 -5.20 6.85
C ASN A 37 1.79 -5.86 5.46
N GLY A 38 1.25 -5.16 4.45
CA GLY A 38 1.23 -5.62 3.05
C GLY A 38 0.20 -6.73 2.74
N ARG A 39 -0.72 -7.01 3.67
CA ARG A 39 -1.81 -7.99 3.47
C ARG A 39 -3.16 -7.29 3.54
N VAL A 40 -4.03 -7.57 2.57
CA VAL A 40 -5.43 -7.10 2.60
C VAL A 40 -6.13 -7.65 3.85
N VAL A 41 -6.88 -6.79 4.53
CA VAL A 41 -7.61 -7.13 5.74
C VAL A 41 -9.05 -7.50 5.38
N GLY A 42 -9.43 -8.73 5.68
CA GLY A 42 -10.76 -9.26 5.37
C GLY A 42 -10.96 -9.57 3.88
N ASP A 43 -12.21 -9.79 3.50
CA ASP A 43 -12.65 -10.16 2.15
C ASP A 43 -13.82 -9.26 1.66
N ASP A 44 -14.10 -8.17 2.38
CA ASP A 44 -15.13 -7.21 2.02
C ASP A 44 -14.75 -6.45 0.73
N VAL A 45 -15.59 -6.59 -0.31
CA VAL A 45 -15.47 -5.82 -1.56
C VAL A 45 -16.45 -4.64 -1.53
N LEU A 46 -15.99 -3.46 -1.95
CA LEU A 46 -16.77 -2.20 -1.96
C LEU A 46 -17.28 -1.76 -0.57
N ALA A 47 -16.52 -2.07 0.49
CA ALA A 47 -16.81 -1.56 1.83
C ALA A 47 -16.79 -0.02 1.87
N PRO A 48 -17.62 0.65 2.69
CA PRO A 48 -18.64 0.10 3.60
C PRO A 48 -20.00 -0.16 2.94
N GLY A 49 -20.07 -0.07 1.60
CA GLY A 49 -21.30 -0.14 0.81
C GLY A 49 -22.06 1.19 0.73
N TRP A 50 -23.23 1.16 0.10
CA TRP A 50 -24.07 2.35 -0.08
C TRP A 50 -25.07 2.52 1.06
N SER A 51 -25.07 3.69 1.68
CA SER A 51 -26.05 4.13 2.67
C SER A 51 -26.40 5.61 2.48
N SER A 52 -27.41 6.13 3.21
CA SER A 52 -27.61 7.58 3.29
C SER A 52 -26.55 8.19 4.21
N TYR A 53 -25.42 8.61 3.64
CA TYR A 53 -24.23 9.04 4.38
C TYR A 53 -24.49 10.16 5.40
N HIS A 54 -25.46 11.06 5.14
CA HIS A 54 -25.85 12.11 6.11
C HIS A 54 -26.61 11.61 7.34
N HIS A 55 -27.19 10.40 7.27
CA HIS A 55 -27.99 9.82 8.36
C HIS A 55 -27.27 8.66 9.04
N ARG A 56 -26.49 7.88 8.30
CA ARG A 56 -25.81 6.71 8.83
C ARG A 56 -24.65 6.34 7.93
N LEU A 57 -23.49 6.15 8.56
CA LEU A 57 -22.33 5.52 7.96
C LEU A 57 -22.09 4.17 8.65
N ARG A 58 -21.95 3.09 7.87
CA ARG A 58 -21.64 1.76 8.41
C ARG A 58 -20.13 1.62 8.54
N TYR A 59 -19.66 0.97 9.60
CA TYR A 59 -18.27 0.58 9.74
C TYR A 59 -18.14 -0.94 9.73
N ARG A 60 -16.92 -1.42 9.51
CA ARG A 60 -16.53 -2.83 9.61
C ARG A 60 -15.59 -3.04 10.78
N THR A 61 -15.65 -4.24 11.35
CA THR A 61 -14.76 -4.70 12.40
C THR A 61 -14.04 -5.94 11.89
N HIS A 62 -12.71 -5.92 11.91
CA HIS A 62 -11.89 -7.05 11.49
C HIS A 62 -11.02 -7.55 12.65
N ASP A 63 -10.87 -8.86 12.76
CA ASP A 63 -9.85 -9.47 13.60
C ASP A 63 -8.52 -9.41 12.88
N VAL A 64 -7.59 -8.61 13.43
CA VAL A 64 -6.25 -8.40 12.84
C VAL A 64 -5.15 -8.94 13.77
N THR A 65 -5.52 -9.76 14.76
CA THR A 65 -4.58 -10.28 15.76
C THR A 65 -3.40 -11.02 15.10
N ALA A 66 -3.69 -11.84 14.10
CA ALA A 66 -2.68 -12.61 13.37
C ALA A 66 -1.92 -11.79 12.31
N LEU A 67 -2.32 -10.54 12.06
CA LEU A 67 -1.66 -9.65 11.11
C LEU A 67 -0.61 -8.76 11.78
N LEU A 68 -0.61 -8.65 13.11
CA LEU A 68 0.40 -7.91 13.87
C LEU A 68 1.73 -8.66 13.91
N GLU A 69 2.80 -7.97 13.55
CA GLU A 69 4.18 -8.47 13.53
C GLU A 69 4.98 -7.96 14.73
N GLU A 70 6.11 -8.62 15.01
CA GLU A 70 7.11 -8.10 15.96
C GLU A 70 7.82 -6.88 15.37
N GLY A 71 7.93 -5.81 16.16
CA GLY A 71 8.51 -4.55 15.70
C GLY A 71 7.49 -3.64 15.02
N ALA A 72 7.95 -2.92 13.99
CA ALA A 72 7.16 -1.90 13.32
C ALA A 72 6.00 -2.50 12.51
N ASN A 73 4.80 -1.98 12.73
CA ASN A 73 3.60 -2.35 11.99
C ASN A 73 3.07 -1.18 11.14
N THR A 74 2.42 -1.50 10.03
CA THR A 74 1.84 -0.53 9.09
C THR A 74 0.37 -0.82 8.78
N ILE A 75 -0.40 0.24 8.59
CA ILE A 75 -1.79 0.19 8.11
C ILE A 75 -1.90 1.11 6.90
N GLY A 76 -2.41 0.57 5.80
CA GLY A 76 -2.68 1.29 4.56
C GLY A 76 -4.15 1.18 4.18
N ALA A 77 -4.67 2.15 3.44
CA ALA A 77 -6.01 2.05 2.88
C ALA A 77 -6.09 2.70 1.51
N THR A 78 -6.78 2.05 0.57
CA THR A 78 -7.24 2.60 -0.69
C THR A 78 -8.60 3.20 -0.52
N LEU A 79 -8.78 4.47 -0.88
CA LEU A 79 -10.10 5.07 -1.07
C LEU A 79 -10.41 5.29 -2.54
N ALA A 80 -11.66 4.96 -2.89
CA ALA A 80 -12.32 5.27 -4.15
C ALA A 80 -13.62 6.05 -3.89
N ASP A 81 -14.16 6.66 -4.94
CA ASP A 81 -15.27 7.61 -4.84
C ASP A 81 -16.59 6.98 -4.42
N GLY A 82 -16.82 5.73 -4.83
CA GLY A 82 -18.02 4.96 -4.50
C GLY A 82 -19.33 5.70 -4.82
N CYS A 83 -20.42 5.33 -4.15
CA CYS A 83 -21.69 6.07 -4.23
C CYS A 83 -21.65 7.44 -3.54
N TYR A 84 -20.61 7.73 -2.76
CA TYR A 84 -20.50 8.98 -2.00
C TYR A 84 -20.24 10.18 -2.94
N ARG A 85 -19.21 10.06 -3.78
CA ARG A 85 -18.80 11.09 -4.74
C ARG A 85 -18.98 10.68 -6.20
N GLY A 86 -19.00 9.39 -6.49
CA GLY A 86 -19.17 8.87 -7.85
C GLY A 86 -20.53 9.25 -8.45
N ARG A 87 -20.68 9.00 -9.76
CA ARG A 87 -21.93 9.23 -10.47
C ARG A 87 -22.98 8.23 -9.97
N VAL A 88 -24.17 8.71 -9.67
CA VAL A 88 -25.30 7.90 -9.22
C VAL A 88 -26.58 8.33 -9.95
N GLY A 89 -27.44 7.37 -10.33
CA GLY A 89 -28.77 7.62 -10.87
C GLY A 89 -28.88 7.51 -12.40
N PHE A 90 -30.11 7.64 -12.91
CA PHE A 90 -30.45 7.48 -14.33
C PHE A 90 -30.35 8.80 -15.12
N ALA A 91 -30.45 8.74 -16.45
CA ALA A 91 -30.45 9.90 -17.36
C ALA A 91 -29.19 10.80 -17.25
N GLY A 92 -28.01 10.17 -17.23
CA GLY A 92 -26.71 10.87 -17.10
C GLY A 92 -26.24 11.05 -15.65
N GLY A 93 -27.11 10.79 -14.66
CA GLY A 93 -26.76 10.73 -13.24
C GLY A 93 -26.25 12.04 -12.64
N ARG A 94 -25.91 12.01 -11.35
CA ARG A 94 -25.27 13.13 -10.63
C ARG A 94 -24.07 12.61 -9.86
N SER A 95 -22.96 13.32 -9.93
CA SER A 95 -21.78 13.08 -9.09
C SER A 95 -21.84 13.95 -7.82
N ALA A 96 -21.05 13.59 -6.81
CA ALA A 96 -20.94 14.33 -5.55
C ALA A 96 -22.27 14.55 -4.82
N VAL A 97 -23.17 13.55 -4.86
CA VAL A 97 -24.51 13.63 -4.24
C VAL A 97 -24.42 13.82 -2.72
N TYR A 98 -23.43 13.19 -2.06
CA TYR A 98 -23.26 13.25 -0.62
C TYR A 98 -22.10 14.14 -0.18
N GLY A 99 -21.12 14.38 -1.06
CA GLY A 99 -20.00 15.27 -0.81
C GLY A 99 -18.94 15.22 -1.91
N ASP A 100 -17.99 16.15 -1.84
CA ASP A 100 -16.95 16.38 -2.85
C ASP A 100 -15.59 15.76 -2.47
N ARG A 101 -15.43 15.29 -1.23
CA ARG A 101 -14.17 14.74 -0.70
C ARG A 101 -14.38 13.39 -0.03
N THR A 102 -13.59 12.41 -0.46
CA THR A 102 -13.48 11.12 0.23
C THR A 102 -12.71 11.28 1.54
N ALA A 103 -13.02 10.42 2.50
CA ALA A 103 -12.39 10.41 3.82
C ALA A 103 -12.41 8.99 4.41
N LEU A 104 -11.42 8.67 5.25
CA LEU A 104 -11.31 7.43 6.00
C LEU A 104 -11.39 7.73 7.49
N ILE A 105 -12.09 6.89 8.24
CA ILE A 105 -11.90 6.78 9.69
C ILE A 105 -11.50 5.33 9.96
N ALA A 106 -10.36 5.15 10.64
CA ALA A 106 -9.91 3.84 11.09
C ALA A 106 -9.38 3.92 12.53
N GLN A 107 -9.62 2.87 13.31
CA GLN A 107 -9.16 2.72 14.68
C GLN A 107 -8.74 1.27 14.91
N LEU A 108 -7.46 1.06 15.20
CA LEU A 108 -6.91 -0.20 15.66
C LEU A 108 -6.85 -0.19 17.19
N GLU A 109 -7.42 -1.21 17.80
CA GLU A 109 -7.31 -1.48 19.23
C GLU A 109 -6.52 -2.77 19.45
N ILE A 110 -5.50 -2.71 20.31
CA ILE A 110 -4.63 -3.83 20.65
C ILE A 110 -4.78 -4.09 22.15
N THR A 111 -5.08 -5.32 22.53
CA THR A 111 -5.05 -5.83 23.91
C THR A 111 -3.84 -6.74 24.04
N TYR A 112 -2.96 -6.44 24.99
CA TYR A 112 -1.78 -7.23 25.30
C TYR A 112 -2.07 -8.27 26.38
N SER A 113 -1.23 -9.30 26.47
CA SER A 113 -1.37 -10.39 27.44
C SER A 113 -1.29 -9.96 28.91
N ASP A 114 -0.74 -8.77 29.18
CA ASP A 114 -0.70 -8.17 30.52
C ASP A 114 -1.97 -7.37 30.87
N GLY A 115 -2.96 -7.34 29.98
CA GLY A 115 -4.21 -6.61 30.12
C GLY A 115 -4.15 -5.15 29.71
N THR A 116 -2.98 -4.62 29.33
CA THR A 116 -2.86 -3.25 28.81
C THR A 116 -3.41 -3.13 27.40
N THR A 117 -3.75 -1.90 26.99
CA THR A 117 -4.30 -1.63 25.66
C THR A 117 -3.60 -0.47 24.97
N ASP A 118 -3.41 -0.57 23.66
CA ASP A 118 -3.01 0.53 22.79
C ASP A 118 -4.10 0.82 21.75
N THR A 119 -4.22 2.09 21.37
CA THR A 119 -5.13 2.54 20.30
C THR A 119 -4.35 3.36 19.27
N VAL A 120 -4.54 3.02 18.00
CA VAL A 120 -3.98 3.76 16.85
C VAL A 120 -5.15 4.16 15.96
N ALA A 121 -5.41 5.46 15.83
CA ALA A 121 -6.54 5.98 15.06
C ALA A 121 -6.08 6.90 13.93
N THR A 122 -6.94 7.10 12.92
CA THR A 122 -6.78 8.14 11.91
C THR A 122 -6.73 9.51 12.55
N ASP A 123 -5.63 10.23 12.33
CA ASP A 123 -5.37 11.57 12.86
C ASP A 123 -4.51 12.39 11.88
N GLY A 124 -4.00 13.54 12.31
CA GLY A 124 -3.16 14.42 11.48
C GLY A 124 -1.78 13.87 11.14
N ALA A 125 -1.34 12.77 11.74
CA ALA A 125 -0.06 12.12 11.41
C ALA A 125 -0.16 11.21 10.18
N TRP A 126 -1.38 10.86 9.75
CA TRP A 126 -1.61 10.09 8.54
C TRP A 126 -1.25 10.90 7.30
N ARG A 127 -0.49 10.29 6.38
CA ARG A 127 -0.14 10.88 5.09
C ARG A 127 -1.02 10.30 3.99
N CYS A 128 -1.16 11.03 2.89
CA CYS A 128 -1.99 10.64 1.74
C CYS A 128 -1.23 10.93 0.44
N ALA A 129 -1.40 10.07 -0.56
CA ALA A 129 -0.88 10.29 -1.90
C ALA A 129 -1.88 9.82 -2.98
N PRO A 130 -1.69 10.22 -4.25
CA PRO A 130 -2.36 9.58 -5.37
C PRO A 130 -1.96 8.11 -5.46
N GLY A 131 -2.91 7.27 -5.87
CA GLY A 131 -2.67 5.84 -6.15
C GLY A 131 -3.13 5.48 -7.56
N PRO A 132 -2.97 4.21 -7.96
CA PRO A 132 -3.21 3.80 -9.34
C PRO A 132 -4.69 3.78 -9.72
N VAL A 133 -5.62 3.69 -8.76
CA VAL A 133 -7.06 3.88 -9.03
C VAL A 133 -7.35 5.39 -9.13
N THR A 134 -7.49 5.90 -10.35
CA THR A 134 -7.70 7.33 -10.65
C THR A 134 -9.17 7.71 -10.79
N ALA A 135 -10.04 6.73 -11.10
CA ALA A 135 -11.49 6.86 -11.05
C ALA A 135 -12.10 5.48 -10.78
N ALA A 136 -13.12 5.41 -9.94
CA ALA A 136 -13.87 4.17 -9.72
C ALA A 136 -15.34 4.52 -9.46
N SER A 137 -16.21 4.02 -10.33
CA SER A 137 -17.66 4.27 -10.32
C SER A 137 -18.39 2.95 -10.52
N LEU A 138 -19.47 2.74 -9.78
CA LEU A 138 -20.35 1.59 -9.96
C LEU A 138 -21.01 1.56 -11.36
N HIS A 139 -21.16 2.71 -12.00
CA HIS A 139 -21.78 2.82 -13.33
C HIS A 139 -20.75 2.94 -14.45
N ASP A 140 -19.61 3.58 -14.20
CA ASP A 140 -18.66 3.97 -15.25
C ASP A 140 -17.39 3.12 -15.28
N GLY A 141 -17.29 2.12 -14.38
CA GLY A 141 -16.12 1.26 -14.26
C GLY A 141 -14.96 1.89 -13.49
N GLU A 142 -13.77 1.33 -13.67
CA GLU A 142 -12.54 1.76 -13.02
C GLU A 142 -11.49 2.19 -14.05
N CYS A 143 -10.78 3.28 -13.75
CA CYS A 143 -9.59 3.70 -14.47
C CYS A 143 -8.36 3.50 -13.59
N HIS A 144 -7.48 2.60 -14.03
CA HIS A 144 -6.27 2.21 -13.31
C HIS A 144 -5.02 2.65 -14.09
N ASP A 145 -4.24 3.56 -13.52
CA ASP A 145 -2.94 3.99 -14.04
C ASP A 145 -1.82 3.32 -13.25
N ALA A 146 -1.26 2.24 -13.81
CA ALA A 146 -0.21 1.46 -13.18
C ALA A 146 1.10 2.24 -12.93
N ARG A 147 1.31 3.40 -13.59
CA ARG A 147 2.48 4.26 -13.33
C ARG A 147 2.43 4.92 -11.95
N LEU A 148 1.24 4.94 -11.34
CA LEU A 148 0.99 5.47 -9.99
C LEU A 148 1.00 4.36 -8.93
N LEU A 149 1.42 3.14 -9.28
CA LEU A 149 1.60 2.07 -8.29
C LEU A 149 2.59 2.52 -7.19
N PRO A 150 2.29 2.21 -5.91
CA PRO A 150 3.23 2.34 -4.80
C PRO A 150 4.65 1.80 -5.12
N GLY A 151 5.68 2.65 -5.01
CA GLY A 151 7.07 2.31 -5.39
C GLY A 151 7.92 3.53 -5.81
N GLY A 152 7.27 4.67 -6.02
CA GLY A 152 7.86 5.99 -6.32
C GLY A 152 8.60 6.66 -5.15
N GLY A 153 9.68 6.03 -4.67
CA GLY A 153 10.73 6.68 -3.87
C GLY A 153 11.37 5.82 -2.78
N LEU A 154 11.19 4.50 -2.83
CA LEU A 154 11.96 3.57 -2.01
C LEU A 154 13.44 4.01 -2.00
N THR A 155 14.10 3.94 -0.85
CA THR A 155 15.54 4.19 -0.77
C THR A 155 16.34 2.91 -0.91
N ARG A 156 15.71 1.74 -0.92
CA ARG A 156 16.33 0.48 -1.30
C ARG A 156 15.28 -0.60 -1.60
N ALA A 157 15.65 -1.59 -2.40
CA ALA A 157 14.93 -2.86 -2.53
C ALA A 157 15.91 -3.98 -2.85
N ARG A 158 15.63 -5.21 -2.42
CA ARG A 158 16.48 -6.38 -2.73
C ARG A 158 15.63 -7.63 -2.89
N ALA A 159 15.94 -8.42 -3.89
CA ALA A 159 15.36 -9.71 -4.18
C ALA A 159 16.46 -10.74 -4.42
N THR A 160 16.21 -11.96 -3.93
CA THR A 160 17.14 -13.09 -4.05
C THR A 160 16.35 -14.31 -4.51
N LEU A 161 16.90 -15.03 -5.49
CA LEU A 161 16.31 -16.24 -6.05
C LEU A 161 17.39 -17.33 -6.13
N ASP A 162 17.15 -18.46 -5.49
CA ASP A 162 18.02 -19.63 -5.63
C ASP A 162 17.62 -20.41 -6.88
N THR A 163 18.54 -20.51 -7.84
CA THR A 163 18.34 -21.21 -9.12
C THR A 163 19.19 -22.49 -9.17
N PRO A 164 18.93 -23.42 -10.09
CA PRO A 164 19.80 -24.58 -10.32
C PRO A 164 21.27 -24.21 -10.65
N TYR A 165 21.54 -22.99 -11.11
CA TYR A 165 22.88 -22.51 -11.48
C TYR A 165 23.56 -21.71 -10.35
N GLY A 166 22.89 -21.55 -9.20
CA GLY A 166 23.35 -20.75 -8.08
C GLY A 166 22.39 -19.61 -7.75
N ARG A 167 22.77 -18.78 -6.77
CA ARG A 167 21.95 -17.67 -6.28
C ARG A 167 22.01 -16.48 -7.23
N ALA A 168 20.84 -16.06 -7.72
CA ALA A 168 20.65 -14.80 -8.41
C ALA A 168 20.17 -13.73 -7.42
N GLU A 169 20.68 -12.51 -7.55
CA GLU A 169 20.32 -11.41 -6.65
C GLU A 169 20.22 -10.11 -7.44
N ALA A 170 19.22 -9.30 -7.12
CA ALA A 170 19.11 -7.93 -7.61
C ALA A 170 18.65 -7.04 -6.47
N GLY A 171 19.37 -5.96 -6.21
CA GLY A 171 18.95 -5.00 -5.22
C GLY A 171 19.60 -3.66 -5.40
N TRP A 172 18.84 -2.60 -5.17
CA TRP A 172 19.28 -1.23 -5.33
C TRP A 172 19.12 -0.45 -4.03
N GLU A 173 19.87 0.63 -3.89
CA GLU A 173 19.81 1.58 -2.79
C GLU A 173 20.00 3.00 -3.32
N ARG A 174 19.36 3.99 -2.70
CA ARG A 174 19.34 5.39 -3.10
C ARG A 174 19.74 6.26 -1.92
N THR A 175 20.82 7.02 -2.10
CA THR A 175 21.37 7.98 -1.14
C THR A 175 21.33 9.38 -1.74
N GLY A 176 20.42 10.23 -1.25
CA GLY A 176 20.14 11.52 -1.89
C GLY A 176 19.59 11.30 -3.31
N ASP A 177 20.19 11.96 -4.29
CA ASP A 177 19.84 11.79 -5.71
C ASP A 177 20.54 10.59 -6.36
N GLN A 178 21.50 9.93 -5.68
CA GLN A 178 22.24 8.83 -6.27
C GLN A 178 21.58 7.49 -5.99
N THR A 179 21.36 6.69 -7.03
CA THR A 179 20.91 5.30 -6.92
C THR A 179 22.02 4.34 -7.34
N GLU A 180 22.23 3.29 -6.56
CA GLU A 180 23.16 2.20 -6.82
C GLU A 180 22.36 0.88 -6.93
N LEU A 181 22.43 0.19 -8.06
CA LEU A 181 21.90 -1.16 -8.26
C LEU A 181 23.04 -2.17 -8.24
N VAL A 182 22.83 -3.26 -7.50
CA VAL A 182 23.71 -4.42 -7.42
C VAL A 182 22.98 -5.62 -8.01
N VAL A 183 23.62 -6.31 -8.95
CA VAL A 183 23.12 -7.55 -9.55
C VAL A 183 24.16 -8.66 -9.37
N VAL A 184 23.76 -9.84 -8.93
CA VAL A 184 24.60 -11.05 -8.86
C VAL A 184 24.06 -12.07 -9.85
N VAL A 185 24.88 -12.40 -10.83
CA VAL A 185 24.57 -13.37 -11.89
C VAL A 185 25.28 -14.69 -11.58
N PRO A 186 24.54 -15.82 -11.47
CA PRO A 186 25.11 -17.13 -11.20
C PRO A 186 26.15 -17.57 -12.25
N ALA A 187 26.99 -18.53 -11.87
CA ALA A 187 28.01 -19.08 -12.75
C ALA A 187 27.38 -19.65 -14.05
N ASN A 188 28.07 -19.46 -15.17
CA ASN A 188 27.64 -19.92 -16.50
C ASN A 188 26.30 -19.35 -17.00
N THR A 189 25.87 -18.20 -16.47
CA THR A 189 24.66 -17.48 -16.92
C THR A 189 24.98 -16.03 -17.28
N THR A 190 24.05 -15.38 -17.98
CA THR A 190 24.07 -13.95 -18.29
C THR A 190 22.76 -13.29 -17.83
N ALA A 191 22.76 -11.97 -17.71
CA ALA A 191 21.57 -11.19 -17.41
C ALA A 191 21.50 -9.92 -18.27
N ALA A 192 20.29 -9.61 -18.72
CA ALA A 192 19.95 -8.31 -19.30
C ALA A 192 19.55 -7.34 -18.17
N VAL A 193 20.26 -6.23 -18.03
CA VAL A 193 20.01 -5.22 -17.00
C VAL A 193 19.57 -3.92 -17.66
N HIS A 194 18.39 -3.42 -17.27
CA HIS A 194 17.83 -2.16 -17.76
C HIS A 194 17.95 -1.09 -16.68
N VAL A 195 18.61 0.03 -16.99
CA VAL A 195 18.86 1.14 -16.04
C VAL A 195 18.64 2.50 -16.70
N PRO A 196 18.19 3.54 -15.96
CA PRO A 196 18.05 4.90 -16.49
C PRO A 196 19.37 5.47 -17.05
N PRO A 197 19.30 6.47 -17.96
CA PRO A 197 18.11 7.19 -18.42
C PRO A 197 17.34 6.48 -19.55
N ASP A 198 17.87 5.38 -20.09
CA ASP A 198 17.26 4.64 -21.20
C ASP A 198 16.84 3.23 -20.74
N PRO A 199 15.68 3.10 -20.09
CA PRO A 199 15.20 1.81 -19.57
C PRO A 199 14.87 0.81 -20.68
N ASP A 200 14.73 1.25 -21.94
CA ASP A 200 14.37 0.39 -23.05
C ASP A 200 15.58 -0.36 -23.65
N THR A 201 16.81 0.09 -23.34
CA THR A 201 18.05 -0.54 -23.81
C THR A 201 18.68 -1.42 -22.72
N ALA A 202 18.79 -2.72 -22.99
CA ALA A 202 19.42 -3.69 -22.08
C ALA A 202 20.95 -3.63 -22.13
N VAL A 203 21.59 -3.73 -20.95
CA VAL A 203 23.02 -4.02 -20.80
C VAL A 203 23.19 -5.49 -20.45
N GLU A 204 23.85 -6.26 -21.32
CA GLU A 204 24.17 -7.67 -21.07
C GLU A 204 25.39 -7.81 -20.15
N VAL A 205 25.25 -8.57 -19.07
CA VAL A 205 26.34 -8.88 -18.13
C VAL A 205 26.49 -10.38 -17.92
N GLY A 206 27.73 -10.85 -17.83
CA GLY A 206 28.06 -12.25 -17.53
C GLY A 206 28.00 -12.61 -16.05
N ALA A 207 28.42 -13.83 -15.70
CA ALA A 207 28.49 -14.27 -14.30
C ALA A 207 29.33 -13.34 -13.41
N GLY A 208 28.91 -13.15 -12.16
CA GLY A 208 29.59 -12.32 -11.16
C GLY A 208 28.70 -11.25 -10.54
N ARG A 209 29.30 -10.38 -9.73
CA ARG A 209 28.63 -9.25 -9.08
C ARG A 209 28.88 -7.97 -9.88
N HIS A 210 27.81 -7.31 -10.27
CA HIS A 210 27.81 -6.07 -11.07
C HIS A 210 27.18 -4.94 -10.27
N VAL A 211 27.67 -3.71 -10.49
CA VAL A 211 27.18 -2.51 -9.81
C VAL A 211 26.94 -1.40 -10.84
N PHE A 212 25.74 -0.83 -10.83
CA PHE A 212 25.31 0.26 -11.68
C PHE A 212 24.95 1.48 -10.82
N ARG A 213 25.28 2.69 -11.27
CA ARG A 213 24.97 3.92 -10.52
C ARG A 213 24.40 4.99 -11.45
N TRP A 214 23.40 5.72 -10.98
CA TRP A 214 22.80 6.84 -11.69
C TRP A 214 22.27 7.91 -10.73
N ALA A 215 22.00 9.10 -11.27
CA ALA A 215 21.38 10.24 -10.60
C ALA A 215 19.88 10.33 -10.93
#